data_AF-A0A108U675-F1
#
_entry.id   AF-A0A108U675-F1
#
_cell.length_a   1.000
_cell.length_b   1.000
_cell.length_c   1.000
_cell.angle_alpha   90.00
_cell.angle_beta   90.00
_cell.angle_gamma   90.00
#
_symmetry.space_group_name_H-M   'P 1'
#
loop_
_entity.id
_entity.type
_entity.pdbx_description
1 polymer ?
#
loop_
_entity_poly.entity_id
_entity_poly.type
_entity_poly.pdbx_seq_one_letter_code
_entity_poly.pdbx_strand_id
1 'polypeptide(L)'
;MSDPNTAATDAAQWTSEQKALWERLREHRFDEPGSDEFALRVAKDARLHLDDAQAAIEEYRRFCFLAVAAGHPVTPSQRVDQVWHTHITDTRGYQAFCQQVLKQPLHHVPSRGGVAEDRRHEAQYADTLDSYRRYFGPLPERIWPDARIAQKVRALSLGSEREPSNSLRWLVRTGSITAIAYILLASYCERLNPLHWTGGAFLLWYLTLMFASLRLSGWLLRHGRNHGDRARRKAEPWELAYLAGGAMRVADAVVAELLARDLVVLEFDRKDLNAARNNDQVWLRPQPQIPAQMEALPPILREAMDTIIASRKNLSHILGLLRQRYEGMDEELERAGLANTAEQRFKAKLWSLVPPVAVIVLGVSKIVIGLQGDHPVAFLVVLTVLMMLITLVRMAIPVDAISHAGEWELYRARRRANESPGDALTYVALIGPAALMGTPLDGYNLVREPAGHGGVGSGGDGGGGGGGGDGGGGGGCGGGCGGCGGS
;
A
#
# COMPACT_ATOMS: atom_id res chain seq x y z
N MET A 1 23.64 -43.11 -1.57
CA MET A 1 22.56 -42.25 -1.05
C MET A 1 23.14 -40.85 -1.03
N SER A 2 22.88 -40.09 -2.09
CA SER A 2 23.52 -38.81 -2.37
C SER A 2 22.66 -37.71 -1.76
N ASP A 3 23.26 -36.90 -0.90
CA ASP A 3 22.62 -35.76 -0.24
C ASP A 3 22.27 -34.70 -1.30
N PRO A 4 20.99 -34.31 -1.49
CA PRO A 4 20.57 -33.40 -2.55
C PRO A 4 21.05 -31.94 -2.35
N ASN A 5 21.77 -31.65 -1.25
CA ASN A 5 22.28 -30.31 -0.94
C ASN A 5 23.75 -30.07 -1.38
N THR A 6 24.38 -30.99 -2.13
CA THR A 6 25.80 -30.86 -2.53
C THR A 6 26.04 -30.40 -3.97
N ALA A 7 25.02 -29.88 -4.67
CA ALA A 7 25.19 -29.30 -6.00
C ALA A 7 25.26 -27.77 -5.94
N ALA A 8 26.28 -27.23 -5.24
CA ALA A 8 26.65 -25.83 -5.40
C ALA A 8 27.59 -25.71 -6.61
N THR A 9 27.03 -25.09 -7.66
CA THR A 9 27.63 -24.55 -8.87
C THR A 9 29.10 -24.14 -8.77
N ASP A 10 29.89 -24.56 -9.76
CA ASP A 10 31.16 -23.96 -10.14
C ASP A 10 31.02 -22.43 -10.26
N ALA A 11 32.01 -21.70 -9.72
CA ALA A 11 32.29 -20.26 -9.86
C ALA A 11 31.91 -19.28 -8.73
N ALA A 12 32.06 -19.68 -7.47
CA ALA A 12 32.70 -18.81 -6.48
C ALA A 12 33.86 -19.59 -5.84
N GLN A 13 35.09 -19.33 -6.25
CA GLN A 13 36.26 -19.90 -5.59
C GLN A 13 36.38 -19.26 -4.20
N TRP A 14 35.79 -19.90 -3.19
CA TRP A 14 35.92 -19.44 -1.82
C TRP A 14 37.37 -19.51 -1.38
N THR A 15 37.84 -18.48 -0.68
CA THR A 15 39.18 -18.48 -0.07
C THR A 15 39.26 -19.54 1.02
N SER A 16 40.48 -19.95 1.39
CA SER A 16 40.69 -20.90 2.49
C SER A 16 40.09 -20.39 3.81
N GLU A 17 40.13 -19.08 4.05
CA GLU A 17 39.53 -18.43 5.22
C GLU A 17 38.00 -18.52 5.19
N GLN A 18 37.39 -18.28 4.03
CA GLN A 18 35.94 -18.41 3.84
C GLN A 18 35.47 -19.85 4.04
N LYS A 19 36.20 -20.85 3.51
CA LYS A 19 35.89 -22.26 3.74
C LYS A 19 35.94 -22.61 5.23
N ALA A 20 37.00 -22.20 5.93
CA ALA A 20 37.15 -22.43 7.35
C ALA A 20 36.07 -21.71 8.19
N LEU A 21 35.62 -20.52 7.78
CA LEU A 21 34.50 -19.82 8.42
C LEU A 21 33.20 -20.61 8.27
N TRP A 22 32.90 -21.06 7.06
CA TRP A 22 31.68 -21.82 6.79
C TRP A 22 31.64 -23.16 7.52
N GLU A 23 32.76 -23.86 7.61
CA GLU A 23 32.87 -25.10 8.40
C GLU A 23 32.52 -24.84 9.87
N ARG A 24 33.10 -23.81 10.50
CA ARG A 24 32.77 -23.45 11.90
C ARG A 24 31.29 -23.09 12.07
N LEU A 25 30.70 -22.37 11.12
CA LEU A 25 29.28 -22.00 11.16
C LEU A 25 28.36 -23.23 11.05
N ARG A 26 28.71 -24.20 10.21
CA ARG A 26 27.96 -25.46 10.05
C ARG A 26 28.10 -26.38 11.25
N GLU A 27 29.28 -26.44 11.85
CA GLU A 27 29.54 -27.25 13.04
C GLU A 27 28.90 -26.66 14.29
N HIS A 28 28.68 -25.34 14.33
CA HIS A 28 28.02 -24.68 15.45
C HIS A 28 26.56 -25.10 15.58
N ARG A 29 26.23 -25.65 16.76
CA ARG A 29 24.87 -26.00 17.16
C ARG A 29 24.32 -24.92 18.08
N PHE A 30 23.13 -24.43 17.75
CA PHE A 30 22.38 -23.50 18.60
C PHE A 30 21.65 -24.22 19.75
N ASP A 31 21.43 -25.53 19.60
CA ASP A 31 20.79 -26.41 20.57
C ASP A 31 21.71 -27.55 21.00
N GLU A 32 21.52 -28.05 22.22
CA GLU A 32 22.17 -29.28 22.67
C GLU A 32 21.69 -30.49 21.82
N PRO A 33 22.51 -31.56 21.69
CA PRO A 33 22.11 -32.75 20.94
C PRO A 33 20.79 -33.35 21.47
N GLY A 34 19.74 -33.32 20.64
CA GLY A 34 18.42 -33.83 20.98
C GLY A 34 17.45 -32.78 21.57
N SER A 35 17.85 -31.51 21.65
CA SER A 35 16.98 -30.38 22.00
C SER A 35 16.63 -29.56 20.76
N ASP A 36 15.43 -28.97 20.76
CA ASP A 36 14.95 -27.98 19.78
C ASP A 36 14.57 -26.65 20.46
N GLU A 37 15.13 -26.34 21.64
CA GLU A 37 14.71 -25.21 22.48
C GLU A 37 14.91 -23.85 21.79
N PHE A 38 16.03 -23.64 21.12
CA PHE A 38 16.31 -22.43 20.35
C PHE A 38 15.38 -22.35 19.14
N ALA A 39 15.21 -23.44 18.38
CA ALA A 39 14.28 -23.49 17.27
C ALA A 39 12.82 -23.20 17.70
N LEU A 40 12.39 -23.71 18.86
CA LEU A 40 11.07 -23.42 19.45
C LEU A 40 10.93 -21.97 19.91
N ARG A 41 11.99 -21.38 20.48
CA ARG A 41 12.00 -19.94 20.82
C ARG A 41 11.89 -19.08 19.56
N VAL A 42 12.67 -19.38 18.53
CA VAL A 42 12.56 -18.70 17.22
C VAL A 42 11.17 -18.87 16.64
N ALA A 43 10.61 -20.07 16.65
CA ALA A 43 9.25 -20.35 16.17
C ALA A 43 8.21 -19.50 16.90
N LYS A 44 8.33 -19.36 18.23
CA LYS A 44 7.45 -18.54 19.05
C LYS A 44 7.61 -17.04 18.75
N ASP A 45 8.84 -16.53 18.74
CA ASP A 45 9.14 -15.11 18.58
C ASP A 45 8.79 -14.62 17.16
N ALA A 46 9.10 -15.44 16.15
CA ALA A 46 8.84 -15.15 14.74
C ALA A 46 7.45 -15.60 14.26
N ARG A 47 6.66 -16.28 15.12
CA ARG A 47 5.36 -16.90 14.79
C ARG A 47 5.44 -17.83 13.58
N LEU A 48 6.45 -18.68 13.56
CA LEU A 48 6.72 -19.66 12.51
C LEU A 48 6.39 -21.08 12.98
N HIS A 49 6.13 -21.99 12.05
CA HIS A 49 6.18 -23.42 12.33
C HIS A 49 7.63 -23.86 12.63
N LEU A 50 7.80 -25.00 13.33
CA LEU A 50 9.13 -25.46 13.75
C LEU A 50 10.07 -25.69 12.55
N ASP A 51 9.59 -26.33 11.48
CA ASP A 51 10.37 -26.57 10.26
C ASP A 51 10.82 -25.25 9.60
N ASP A 52 9.98 -24.22 9.68
CA ASP A 52 10.27 -22.89 9.16
C ASP A 52 11.30 -22.14 9.99
N ALA A 53 11.24 -22.30 11.31
CA ALA A 53 12.24 -21.76 12.22
C ALA A 53 13.60 -22.42 11.97
N GLN A 54 13.64 -23.75 11.78
CA GLN A 54 14.87 -24.48 11.44
C GLN A 54 15.46 -24.01 10.11
N ALA A 55 14.62 -23.82 9.08
CA ALA A 55 15.07 -23.26 7.81
C ALA A 55 15.61 -21.83 7.95
N ALA A 56 14.95 -20.98 8.75
CA ALA A 56 15.41 -19.61 9.02
C ALA A 56 16.73 -19.57 9.79
N ILE A 57 16.97 -20.51 10.70
CA ILE A 57 18.24 -20.66 11.42
C ILE A 57 19.38 -21.02 10.45
N GLU A 58 19.11 -21.85 9.45
CA GLU A 58 20.11 -22.16 8.42
C GLU A 58 20.42 -20.94 7.55
N GLU A 59 19.42 -20.13 7.20
CA GLU A 59 19.64 -18.85 6.53
C GLU A 59 20.37 -17.82 7.40
N TYR A 60 20.19 -17.86 8.72
CA TYR A 60 20.95 -17.04 9.66
C TYR A 60 22.45 -17.40 9.66
N ARG A 61 22.82 -18.67 9.51
CA ARG A 61 24.24 -19.06 9.31
C ARG A 61 24.82 -18.43 8.05
N ARG A 62 24.08 -18.46 6.94
CA ARG A 62 24.49 -17.83 5.67
C ARG A 62 24.63 -16.32 5.81
N PHE A 63 23.70 -15.67 6.52
CA PHE A 63 23.82 -14.24 6.82
C PHE A 63 25.07 -13.92 7.64
N CYS A 64 25.37 -14.69 8.69
CA CYS A 64 26.59 -14.54 9.47
C CYS A 64 27.85 -14.72 8.63
N PHE A 65 27.85 -15.66 7.68
CA PHE A 65 28.92 -15.80 6.70
C PHE A 65 29.07 -14.53 5.86
N LEU A 66 27.98 -14.00 5.30
CA LEU A 66 28.00 -12.77 4.49
C LEU A 66 28.50 -11.57 5.29
N ALA A 67 28.11 -11.45 6.56
CA ALA A 67 28.54 -10.37 7.44
C ALA A 67 30.06 -10.31 7.66
N VAL A 68 30.75 -11.46 7.49
CA VAL A 68 32.22 -11.53 7.57
C VAL A 68 32.86 -11.48 6.18
N ALA A 69 32.29 -12.19 5.20
CA ALA A 69 32.95 -12.46 3.93
C ALA A 69 32.58 -11.50 2.78
N ALA A 70 31.51 -10.72 2.89
CA ALA A 70 31.02 -9.88 1.78
C ALA A 70 31.88 -8.62 1.54
N GLY A 71 32.67 -8.19 2.54
CA GLY A 71 33.52 -6.98 2.44
C GLY A 71 32.75 -5.66 2.45
N HIS A 72 31.44 -5.69 2.68
CA HIS A 72 30.59 -4.53 2.86
C HIS A 72 29.60 -4.79 4.01
N PRO A 73 29.04 -3.74 4.63
CA PRO A 73 27.93 -3.90 5.56
C PRO A 73 26.78 -4.66 4.91
N VAL A 74 26.16 -5.60 5.63
CA VAL A 74 25.00 -6.39 5.14
C VAL A 74 23.78 -6.14 6.01
N THR A 75 22.60 -6.23 5.38
CA THR A 75 21.29 -6.16 6.03
C THR A 75 20.59 -7.51 5.88
N PRO A 76 20.12 -8.14 6.97
CA PRO A 76 19.38 -9.41 6.91
C PRO A 76 17.95 -9.19 6.37
N SER A 77 17.28 -10.27 5.96
CA SER A 77 15.83 -10.24 5.79
C SER A 77 15.13 -10.18 7.13
N GLN A 78 13.86 -9.77 7.17
CA GLN A 78 13.09 -9.68 8.44
C GLN A 78 13.07 -11.02 9.20
N ARG A 79 12.94 -12.15 8.50
CA ARG A 79 12.93 -13.48 9.14
C ARG A 79 14.29 -13.81 9.75
N VAL A 80 15.38 -13.52 9.04
CA VAL A 80 16.74 -13.76 9.53
C VAL A 80 17.11 -12.80 10.67
N ASP A 81 16.65 -11.55 10.60
CA ASP A 81 16.82 -10.57 11.67
C ASP A 81 16.10 -11.00 12.96
N GLN A 82 14.93 -11.62 12.84
CA GLN A 82 14.22 -12.16 14.01
C GLN A 82 15.00 -13.31 14.68
N VAL A 83 15.59 -14.23 13.89
CA VAL A 83 16.49 -15.26 14.43
C VAL A 83 17.68 -14.62 15.14
N TRP A 84 18.27 -13.60 14.52
CA TRP A 84 19.42 -12.89 15.08
C TRP A 84 19.07 -12.19 16.39
N HIS A 85 17.92 -11.52 16.47
CA HIS A 85 17.41 -10.94 17.72
C HIS A 85 17.24 -12.01 18.80
N THR A 86 16.58 -13.14 18.50
CA THR A 86 16.44 -14.24 19.46
C THR A 86 17.81 -14.75 19.93
N HIS A 87 18.81 -14.86 19.04
CA HIS A 87 20.18 -15.24 19.43
C HIS A 87 20.85 -14.21 20.34
N ILE A 88 20.72 -12.90 20.05
CA ILE A 88 21.29 -11.83 20.86
C ILE A 88 20.73 -11.82 22.29
N THR A 89 19.46 -12.23 22.48
CA THR A 89 18.87 -12.32 23.83
C THR A 89 19.59 -13.32 24.73
N ASP A 90 20.17 -14.39 24.16
CA ASP A 90 21.14 -15.24 24.86
C ASP A 90 22.54 -14.61 24.80
N THR A 91 22.72 -13.56 25.60
CA THR A 91 23.95 -12.75 25.59
C THR A 91 25.24 -13.57 25.78
N ARG A 92 25.20 -14.66 26.56
CA ARG A 92 26.37 -15.52 26.79
C ARG A 92 26.63 -16.42 25.58
N GLY A 93 25.59 -17.07 25.05
CA GLY A 93 25.69 -17.88 23.84
C GLY A 93 26.17 -17.06 22.64
N TYR A 94 25.59 -15.87 22.47
CA TYR A 94 25.95 -14.94 21.39
C TYR A 94 27.40 -14.45 21.48
N GLN A 95 27.87 -14.12 22.69
CA GLN A 95 29.26 -13.70 22.89
C GLN A 95 30.25 -14.83 22.56
N ALA A 96 29.96 -16.06 23.02
CA ALA A 96 30.77 -17.23 22.70
C ALA A 96 30.76 -17.52 21.19
N PHE A 97 29.61 -17.41 20.53
CA PHE A 97 29.47 -17.55 19.08
C PHE A 97 30.35 -16.55 18.32
N CYS A 98 30.30 -15.26 18.69
CA CYS A 98 31.14 -14.24 18.05
C CYS A 98 32.64 -14.52 18.22
N GLN A 99 33.07 -14.91 19.43
CA GLN A 99 34.49 -15.15 19.74
C GLN A 99 35.04 -16.44 19.12
N GLN A 100 34.27 -17.53 19.17
CA GLN A 100 34.75 -18.86 18.83
C GLN A 100 34.41 -19.25 17.39
N VAL A 101 33.23 -18.87 16.90
CA VAL A 101 32.73 -19.24 15.57
C VAL A 101 33.11 -18.17 14.54
N LEU A 102 32.66 -16.92 14.76
CA LEU A 102 32.96 -15.82 13.83
C LEU A 102 34.41 -15.34 13.93
N LYS A 103 35.01 -15.44 15.12
CA LYS A 103 36.33 -14.87 15.48
C LYS A 103 36.43 -13.35 15.34
N GLN A 104 35.28 -12.68 15.28
CA GLN A 104 35.17 -11.23 15.25
C GLN A 104 33.82 -10.80 15.82
N PRO A 105 33.71 -9.57 16.35
CA PRO A 105 32.43 -9.08 16.85
C PRO A 105 31.44 -8.85 15.70
N LEU A 106 30.20 -9.24 15.92
CA LEU A 106 29.07 -8.89 15.05
C LEU A 106 28.08 -8.06 15.87
N HIS A 107 28.01 -6.76 15.60
CA HIS A 107 27.13 -5.84 16.33
C HIS A 107 25.85 -5.56 15.54
N HIS A 108 24.71 -5.65 16.23
CA HIS A 108 23.43 -5.15 15.72
C HIS A 108 23.32 -3.65 16.03
N VAL A 109 23.02 -2.87 15.00
CA VAL A 109 22.84 -1.41 15.13
C VAL A 109 21.38 -1.08 14.84
N PRO A 110 20.59 -0.60 15.82
CA PRO A 110 19.22 -0.19 15.57
C PRO A 110 19.15 0.92 14.54
N SER A 111 18.16 0.86 13.65
CA SER A 111 17.83 1.97 12.74
C SER A 111 17.49 3.23 13.54
N ARG A 112 18.04 4.39 13.15
CA ARG A 112 17.66 5.71 13.71
C ARG A 112 16.32 6.21 13.14
N GLY A 113 15.78 5.53 12.14
CA GLY A 113 14.51 5.81 11.48
C GLY A 113 14.57 6.96 10.48
N GLY A 114 13.62 6.96 9.53
CA GLY A 114 13.41 8.03 8.57
C GLY A 114 13.75 7.64 7.13
N VAL A 115 13.21 8.41 6.18
CA VAL A 115 13.22 8.08 4.74
C VAL A 115 14.63 7.87 4.18
N ALA A 116 15.62 8.64 4.66
CA ALA A 116 17.00 8.52 4.19
C ALA A 116 17.66 7.22 4.66
N GLU A 117 17.37 6.78 5.88
CA GLU A 117 17.92 5.55 6.45
C GLU A 117 17.22 4.32 5.89
N ASP A 118 15.91 4.40 5.68
CA ASP A 118 15.13 3.37 5.00
C ASP A 118 15.69 3.08 3.60
N ARG A 119 15.98 4.12 2.80
CA ARG A 119 16.59 3.96 1.48
C ARG A 119 17.99 3.35 1.54
N ARG A 120 18.77 3.69 2.58
CA ARG A 120 20.08 3.11 2.78
C ARG A 120 19.98 1.62 3.08
N HIS A 121 19.08 1.21 3.97
CA HIS A 121 18.84 -0.20 4.29
C HIS A 121 18.29 -0.98 3.09
N GLU A 122 17.43 -0.38 2.27
CA GLU A 122 16.95 -1.00 1.03
C GLU A 122 18.10 -1.27 0.04
N ALA A 123 18.98 -0.28 -0.18
CA ALA A 123 20.15 -0.46 -1.05
C ALA A 123 21.09 -1.53 -0.49
N GLN A 124 21.39 -1.46 0.81
CA GLN A 124 22.25 -2.44 1.49
C GLN A 124 21.65 -3.85 1.46
N TYR A 125 20.33 -3.99 1.59
CA TYR A 125 19.64 -5.27 1.48
C TYR A 125 19.77 -5.85 0.07
N ALA A 126 19.62 -5.02 -0.97
CA ALA A 126 19.86 -5.45 -2.35
C ALA A 126 21.30 -5.97 -2.55
N ASP A 127 22.30 -5.25 -2.01
CA ASP A 127 23.70 -5.69 -2.03
C ASP A 127 23.89 -7.01 -1.26
N THR A 128 23.19 -7.21 -0.12
CA THR A 128 23.18 -8.50 0.59
C THR A 128 22.66 -9.62 -0.31
N LEU A 129 21.54 -9.42 -1.02
CA LEU A 129 20.96 -10.45 -1.89
C LEU A 129 21.91 -10.81 -3.04
N ASP A 130 22.61 -9.84 -3.61
CA ASP A 130 23.59 -10.09 -4.66
C ASP A 130 24.82 -10.85 -4.14
N SER A 131 25.32 -10.48 -2.95
CA SER A 131 26.37 -11.24 -2.27
C SER A 131 25.91 -12.65 -1.92
N TYR A 132 24.67 -12.83 -1.45
CA TYR A 132 24.08 -14.14 -1.22
C TYR A 132 24.10 -14.98 -2.48
N ARG A 133 23.59 -14.45 -3.60
CA ARG A 133 23.57 -15.15 -4.90
C ARG A 133 24.95 -15.56 -5.35
N ARG A 134 25.95 -14.70 -5.14
CA ARG A 134 27.34 -14.98 -5.49
C ARG A 134 27.92 -16.13 -4.68
N TYR A 135 27.67 -16.20 -3.38
CA TYR A 135 28.28 -17.20 -2.49
C TYR A 135 27.51 -18.52 -2.44
N PHE A 136 26.18 -18.48 -2.44
CA PHE A 136 25.32 -19.64 -2.17
C PHE A 136 24.38 -20.01 -3.33
N GLY A 137 24.30 -19.20 -4.38
CA GLY A 137 23.44 -19.45 -5.54
C GLY A 137 21.98 -19.00 -5.31
N PRO A 138 20.97 -19.74 -5.79
CA PRO A 138 19.58 -19.31 -5.71
C PRO A 138 19.13 -19.14 -4.25
N LEU A 139 18.50 -18.00 -3.97
CA LEU A 139 17.99 -17.68 -2.65
C LEU A 139 16.58 -18.25 -2.44
N PRO A 140 16.24 -18.76 -1.24
CA PRO A 140 14.88 -19.18 -0.93
C PRO A 140 14.01 -17.93 -0.70
N GLU A 141 13.19 -17.57 -1.69
CA GLU A 141 12.37 -16.34 -1.70
C GLU A 141 11.51 -16.15 -0.45
N ARG A 142 11.06 -17.27 0.16
CA ARG A 142 10.27 -17.27 1.39
C ARG A 142 11.00 -16.69 2.60
N ILE A 143 12.33 -16.81 2.63
CA ILE A 143 13.18 -16.29 3.71
C ILE A 143 13.91 -15.01 3.26
N TRP A 144 14.26 -14.92 1.98
CA TRP A 144 14.92 -13.76 1.37
C TRP A 144 14.05 -13.17 0.25
N PRO A 145 13.01 -12.39 0.57
CA PRO A 145 12.17 -11.78 -0.46
C PRO A 145 12.98 -10.81 -1.35
N ASP A 146 12.67 -10.74 -2.64
CA ASP A 146 13.38 -9.84 -3.55
C ASP A 146 13.17 -8.37 -3.14
N ALA A 147 14.27 -7.63 -2.98
CA ALA A 147 14.26 -6.21 -2.61
C ALA A 147 13.39 -5.36 -3.56
N ARG A 148 13.33 -5.69 -4.85
CA ARG A 148 12.50 -4.98 -5.83
C ARG A 148 11.01 -5.22 -5.61
N ILE A 149 10.64 -6.41 -5.16
CA ILE A 149 9.25 -6.77 -4.84
C ILE A 149 8.82 -6.04 -3.56
N ALA A 150 9.64 -6.07 -2.51
CA ALA A 150 9.40 -5.33 -1.28
C ALA A 150 9.27 -3.82 -1.55
N GLN A 151 10.15 -3.27 -2.40
CA GLN A 151 10.09 -1.87 -2.81
C GLN A 151 8.85 -1.56 -3.65
N LYS A 152 8.41 -2.46 -4.54
CA LYS A 152 7.19 -2.28 -5.35
C LYS A 152 5.93 -2.33 -4.48
N VAL A 153 5.84 -3.28 -3.55
CA VAL A 153 4.74 -3.36 -2.57
C VAL A 153 4.72 -2.10 -1.70
N ARG A 154 5.88 -1.65 -1.22
CA ARG A 154 6.01 -0.41 -0.44
C ARG A 154 5.66 0.83 -1.27
N ALA A 155 6.07 0.92 -2.53
CA ALA A 155 5.72 2.01 -3.42
C ALA A 155 4.21 2.06 -3.71
N LEU A 156 3.57 0.90 -3.84
CA LEU A 156 2.11 0.77 -3.93
C LEU A 156 1.43 1.24 -2.63
N SER A 157 2.00 0.94 -1.45
CA SER A 157 1.52 1.45 -0.15
C SER A 157 1.72 2.97 0.03
N LEU A 158 2.86 3.50 -0.41
CA LEU A 158 3.24 4.92 -0.28
C LEU A 158 2.39 5.84 -1.15
N GLY A 159 1.75 5.33 -2.21
CA GLY A 159 0.79 6.08 -3.02
C GLY A 159 -0.44 6.59 -2.24
N SER A 160 -0.66 6.08 -1.02
CA SER A 160 -1.83 6.40 -0.19
C SER A 160 -1.53 7.15 1.11
N GLU A 161 -0.28 7.44 1.48
CA GLU A 161 0.04 8.09 2.77
C GLU A 161 -0.32 9.58 2.84
N ARG A 162 -1.25 10.05 1.99
CA ARG A 162 -1.73 11.42 2.11
C ARG A 162 -2.69 11.48 3.29
N GLU A 163 -2.22 12.08 4.38
CA GLU A 163 -3.05 12.40 5.54
C GLU A 163 -4.36 13.07 5.04
N PRO A 164 -5.54 12.55 5.43
CA PRO A 164 -6.81 13.15 5.06
C PRO A 164 -6.86 14.59 5.60
N SER A 165 -6.52 15.57 4.75
CA SER A 165 -6.38 16.95 5.19
C SER A 165 -7.67 17.72 4.96
N ASN A 166 -8.23 18.29 6.02
CA ASN A 166 -9.30 19.29 5.96
C ASN A 166 -8.72 20.71 5.87
N SER A 167 -7.60 20.88 5.15
CA SER A 167 -6.78 22.09 5.25
C SER A 167 -7.49 23.32 4.66
N LEU A 168 -8.23 24.01 5.53
CA LEU A 168 -8.84 25.32 5.30
C LEU A 168 -7.79 26.36 4.86
N ARG A 169 -6.50 26.11 5.16
CA ARG A 169 -5.38 27.00 4.81
C ARG A 169 -5.33 27.31 3.31
N TRP A 170 -5.59 26.32 2.45
CA TRP A 170 -5.60 26.55 1.00
C TRP A 170 -6.80 27.40 0.56
N LEU A 171 -7.97 27.16 1.15
CA LEU A 171 -9.18 27.93 0.88
C LEU A 171 -8.97 29.40 1.26
N VAL A 172 -8.43 29.64 2.46
CA VAL A 172 -8.11 30.99 2.94
C VAL A 172 -7.10 31.66 2.01
N ARG A 173 -6.02 30.97 1.61
CA ARG A 173 -5.03 31.53 0.68
C ARG A 173 -5.63 31.95 -0.66
N THR A 174 -6.43 31.09 -1.30
CA THR A 174 -7.04 31.43 -2.59
C THR A 174 -8.13 32.48 -2.46
N GLY A 175 -8.88 32.47 -1.35
CA GLY A 175 -9.84 33.52 -1.02
C GLY A 175 -9.17 34.87 -0.82
N SER A 176 -8.09 34.93 -0.05
CA SER A 176 -7.29 36.15 0.16
C SER A 176 -6.71 36.68 -1.15
N ILE A 177 -6.17 35.83 -2.03
CA ILE A 177 -5.65 36.24 -3.34
C ILE A 177 -6.77 36.88 -4.18
N THR A 178 -7.94 36.24 -4.22
CA THR A 178 -9.09 36.74 -4.99
C THR A 178 -9.62 38.07 -4.42
N ALA A 179 -9.64 38.21 -3.09
CA ALA A 179 -10.05 39.44 -2.41
C ALA A 179 -9.05 40.59 -2.62
N ILE A 180 -7.74 40.31 -2.52
CA ILE A 180 -6.68 41.29 -2.80
C ILE A 180 -6.74 41.72 -4.27
N ALA A 181 -6.86 40.76 -5.20
CA ALA A 181 -7.03 41.06 -6.62
C ALA A 181 -8.26 41.95 -6.86
N TYR A 182 -9.40 41.65 -6.20
CA TYR A 182 -10.57 42.50 -6.26
C TYR A 182 -10.29 43.92 -5.78
N ILE A 183 -9.68 44.10 -4.60
CA ILE A 183 -9.40 45.43 -4.03
C ILE A 183 -8.50 46.23 -4.98
N LEU A 184 -7.38 45.65 -5.43
CA LEU A 184 -6.43 46.32 -6.31
C LEU A 184 -7.07 46.74 -7.65
N LEU A 185 -7.87 45.85 -8.24
CA LEU A 185 -8.53 46.13 -9.52
C LEU A 185 -9.71 47.08 -9.38
N ALA A 186 -10.45 47.03 -8.27
CA ALA A 186 -11.50 47.99 -7.95
C ALA A 186 -10.93 49.40 -7.79
N SER A 187 -9.79 49.52 -7.10
CA SER A 187 -9.04 50.77 -6.97
C SER A 187 -8.52 51.26 -8.32
N TYR A 188 -7.94 50.37 -9.13
CA TYR A 188 -7.46 50.71 -10.48
C TYR A 188 -8.57 51.19 -11.43
N CYS A 189 -9.76 50.58 -11.34
CA CYS A 189 -10.91 50.94 -12.18
C CYS A 189 -11.76 52.09 -11.60
N GLU A 190 -11.45 52.56 -10.39
CA GLU A 190 -12.24 53.54 -9.62
C GLU A 190 -13.73 53.16 -9.49
N ARG A 191 -14.03 51.86 -9.50
CA ARG A 191 -15.40 51.33 -9.50
C ARG A 191 -15.47 50.09 -8.63
N LEU A 192 -16.48 50.03 -7.76
CA LEU A 192 -16.68 48.85 -6.90
C LEU A 192 -17.33 47.68 -7.65
N ASN A 193 -18.22 47.93 -8.61
CA ASN A 193 -18.92 46.85 -9.32
C ASN A 193 -18.05 46.28 -10.47
N PRO A 194 -17.64 44.99 -10.41
CA PRO A 194 -16.77 44.36 -11.43
C PRO A 194 -17.37 44.32 -12.83
N LEU A 195 -18.70 44.33 -12.95
CA LEU A 195 -19.37 44.27 -14.25
C LEU A 195 -19.07 45.50 -15.13
N HIS A 196 -18.72 46.62 -14.49
CA HIS A 196 -18.36 47.87 -15.14
C HIS A 196 -16.84 48.09 -15.27
N TRP A 197 -16.02 47.11 -14.91
CA TRP A 197 -14.57 47.20 -15.11
C TRP A 197 -14.19 47.07 -16.59
N THR A 198 -12.98 47.54 -16.91
CA THR A 198 -12.36 47.32 -18.22
C THR A 198 -12.18 45.82 -18.47
N GLY A 199 -12.22 45.42 -19.76
CA GLY A 199 -12.17 43.99 -20.13
C GLY A 199 -10.98 43.25 -19.54
N GLY A 200 -9.79 43.86 -19.56
CA GLY A 200 -8.57 43.26 -19.00
C GLY A 200 -8.61 43.09 -17.48
N ALA A 201 -9.07 44.11 -16.74
CA ALA A 201 -9.18 44.04 -15.28
C ALA A 201 -10.20 42.97 -14.85
N PHE A 202 -11.36 42.92 -15.49
CA PHE A 202 -12.36 41.88 -15.23
C PHE A 202 -11.80 40.49 -15.54
N LEU A 203 -11.09 40.31 -16.65
CA LEU A 203 -10.54 39.02 -17.06
C LEU A 203 -9.53 38.47 -16.04
N LEU A 204 -8.61 39.31 -15.55
CA LEU A 204 -7.64 38.94 -14.54
C LEU A 204 -8.32 38.47 -13.25
N TRP A 205 -9.33 39.23 -12.79
CA TRP A 205 -10.09 38.88 -11.61
C TRP A 205 -10.91 37.59 -11.81
N TYR A 206 -11.55 37.44 -12.97
CA TYR A 206 -12.33 36.25 -13.34
C TYR A 206 -11.49 34.97 -13.25
N LEU A 207 -10.22 35.00 -13.69
CA LEU A 207 -9.30 33.88 -13.55
C LEU A 207 -9.02 33.51 -12.08
N THR A 208 -8.78 34.49 -11.21
CA THR A 208 -8.59 34.24 -9.77
C THR A 208 -9.85 33.65 -9.15
N LEU A 209 -11.02 34.15 -9.55
CA LEU A 209 -12.32 33.68 -9.08
C LEU A 209 -12.64 32.26 -9.55
N MET A 210 -12.31 31.91 -10.80
CA MET A 210 -12.41 30.54 -11.31
C MET A 210 -11.60 29.57 -10.44
N PHE A 211 -10.32 29.90 -10.18
CA PHE A 211 -9.46 29.05 -9.38
C PHE A 211 -9.96 28.90 -7.94
N ALA A 212 -10.34 30.01 -7.29
CA ALA A 212 -10.90 29.98 -5.93
C ALA A 212 -12.22 29.18 -5.87
N SER A 213 -13.07 29.32 -6.88
CA SER A 213 -14.33 28.59 -7.00
C SER A 213 -14.13 27.07 -7.13
N LEU A 214 -13.16 26.62 -7.94
CA LEU A 214 -12.82 25.19 -8.05
C LEU A 214 -12.26 24.63 -6.74
N ARG A 215 -11.45 25.41 -6.00
CA ARG A 215 -10.94 25.02 -4.68
C ARG A 215 -12.05 24.94 -3.64
N LEU A 216 -12.95 25.93 -3.61
CA LEU A 216 -14.12 25.92 -2.74
C LEU A 216 -15.07 24.78 -3.05
N SER A 217 -15.32 24.48 -4.33
CA SER A 217 -16.09 23.32 -4.79
C SER A 217 -15.51 22.01 -4.24
N GLY A 218 -14.21 21.79 -4.40
CA GLY A 218 -13.53 20.60 -3.87
C GLY A 218 -13.57 20.51 -2.34
N TRP A 219 -13.44 21.64 -1.65
CA TRP A 219 -13.56 21.70 -0.19
C TRP A 219 -14.99 21.41 0.29
N LEU A 220 -16.01 22.01 -0.33
CA LEU A 220 -17.43 21.75 -0.02
C LEU A 220 -17.81 20.29 -0.27
N LEU A 221 -17.30 19.69 -1.36
CA LEU A 221 -17.53 18.28 -1.64
C LEU A 221 -16.97 17.37 -0.52
N ARG A 222 -15.76 17.67 -0.03
CA ARG A 222 -15.14 16.92 1.07
C ARG A 222 -15.81 17.18 2.42
N HIS A 223 -16.15 18.44 2.70
CA HIS A 223 -16.78 18.79 3.97
C HIS A 223 -18.25 18.35 4.04
N GLY A 224 -18.97 18.35 2.93
CA GLY A 224 -20.32 17.79 2.83
C GLY A 224 -20.38 16.27 3.06
N ARG A 225 -19.25 15.57 2.91
CA ARG A 225 -19.06 14.15 3.29
C ARG A 225 -18.73 13.98 4.79
N ASN A 226 -18.62 15.06 5.55
CA ASN A 226 -18.10 15.06 6.92
C ASN A 226 -19.23 15.11 7.95
N HIS A 227 -20.06 14.07 7.99
CA HIS A 227 -20.97 13.85 9.12
C HIS A 227 -20.51 12.67 9.96
N GLY A 228 -19.98 13.00 11.14
CA GLY A 228 -19.47 12.05 12.13
C GLY A 228 -17.95 12.08 12.19
N ASP A 229 -17.37 13.12 12.79
CA ASP A 229 -15.92 13.20 13.11
C ASP A 229 -15.40 12.04 13.97
N ARG A 230 -16.28 11.10 14.37
CA ARG A 230 -15.95 9.86 15.05
C ARG A 230 -16.73 8.73 14.41
N ALA A 231 -16.03 7.82 13.75
CA ALA A 231 -16.58 6.51 13.45
C ALA A 231 -17.21 5.94 14.73
N ARG A 232 -18.44 5.43 14.65
CA ARG A 232 -19.14 4.90 15.84
C ARG A 232 -18.41 3.70 16.45
N ARG A 233 -17.60 3.02 15.63
CA ARG A 233 -16.72 1.91 16.01
C ARG A 233 -15.52 1.83 15.07
N LYS A 234 -14.52 1.02 15.44
CA LYS A 234 -13.41 0.65 14.55
C LYS A 234 -13.90 -0.27 13.43
N ALA A 235 -13.30 -0.13 12.25
CA ALA A 235 -13.58 -1.00 11.11
C ALA A 235 -12.90 -2.37 11.31
N GLU A 236 -13.63 -3.43 10.99
CA GLU A 236 -13.12 -4.81 10.92
C GLU A 236 -12.19 -4.97 9.68
N PRO A 237 -11.32 -5.99 9.63
CA PRO A 237 -10.41 -6.21 8.51
C PRO A 237 -11.10 -6.30 7.13
N TRP A 238 -12.25 -6.98 7.07
CA TRP A 238 -13.05 -7.15 5.84
C TRP A 238 -13.71 -5.84 5.41
N GLU A 239 -14.07 -5.00 6.37
CA GLU A 239 -14.63 -3.68 6.12
C GLU A 239 -13.58 -2.71 5.59
N LEU A 240 -12.35 -2.80 6.11
CA LEU A 240 -11.21 -2.08 5.55
C LEU A 240 -10.96 -2.51 4.10
N ALA A 241 -11.13 -3.79 3.78
CA ALA A 241 -11.05 -4.29 2.41
C ALA A 241 -12.13 -3.65 1.52
N TYR A 242 -13.37 -3.59 1.99
CA TYR A 242 -14.45 -2.93 1.24
C TYR A 242 -14.24 -1.43 1.08
N LEU A 243 -13.79 -0.74 2.12
CA LEU A 243 -13.45 0.69 2.03
C LEU A 243 -12.28 0.93 1.06
N ALA A 244 -11.34 -0.01 0.93
CA ALA A 244 -10.19 0.12 0.05
C ALA A 244 -10.51 -0.14 -1.44
N GLY A 245 -11.49 -0.99 -1.77
CA GLY A 245 -11.76 -1.39 -3.16
C GLY A 245 -13.10 -2.05 -3.43
N GLY A 246 -14.08 -1.88 -2.55
CA GLY A 246 -15.44 -2.42 -2.67
C GLY A 246 -15.54 -3.94 -2.47
N ALA A 247 -16.69 -4.50 -2.85
CA ALA A 247 -17.01 -5.93 -2.67
C ALA A 247 -15.98 -6.89 -3.31
N MET A 248 -15.40 -6.52 -4.45
CA MET A 248 -14.36 -7.34 -5.09
C MET A 248 -13.09 -7.42 -4.23
N ARG A 249 -12.72 -6.35 -3.53
CA ARG A 249 -11.56 -6.35 -2.63
C ARG A 249 -11.80 -7.24 -1.41
N VAL A 250 -13.04 -7.30 -0.91
CA VAL A 250 -13.42 -8.25 0.15
C VAL A 250 -13.27 -9.68 -0.34
N ALA A 251 -13.77 -9.99 -1.55
CA ALA A 251 -13.62 -11.32 -2.14
C ALA A 251 -12.14 -11.71 -2.29
N ASP A 252 -11.27 -10.79 -2.75
CA ASP A 252 -9.84 -11.00 -2.83
C ASP A 252 -9.20 -11.30 -1.46
N ALA A 253 -9.55 -10.52 -0.44
CA ALA A 253 -9.04 -10.70 0.92
C ALA A 253 -9.48 -12.03 1.55
N VAL A 254 -10.75 -12.40 1.34
CA VAL A 254 -11.30 -13.69 1.81
C VAL A 254 -10.61 -14.86 1.14
N VAL A 255 -10.43 -14.85 -0.19
CA VAL A 255 -9.74 -15.94 -0.89
C VAL A 255 -8.28 -16.02 -0.47
N ALA A 256 -7.60 -14.89 -0.32
CA ALA A 256 -6.21 -14.86 0.17
C ALA A 256 -6.10 -15.46 1.58
N GLU A 257 -7.04 -15.15 2.48
CA GLU A 257 -7.08 -15.72 3.83
C GLU A 257 -7.33 -17.23 3.83
N LEU A 258 -8.24 -17.72 2.98
CA LEU A 258 -8.48 -19.15 2.84
C LEU A 258 -7.26 -19.90 2.30
N LEU A 259 -6.53 -19.28 1.35
CA LEU A 259 -5.28 -19.82 0.83
C LEU A 259 -4.18 -19.82 1.91
N ALA A 260 -4.07 -18.77 2.72
CA ALA A 260 -3.08 -18.69 3.80
C ALA A 260 -3.31 -19.73 4.91
N ARG A 261 -4.56 -20.16 5.10
CA ARG A 261 -4.95 -21.20 6.07
C ARG A 261 -4.90 -22.62 5.48
N ASP A 262 -4.40 -22.78 4.25
CA ASP A 262 -4.34 -24.03 3.50
C ASP A 262 -5.72 -24.74 3.32
N LEU A 263 -6.83 -24.01 3.47
CA LEU A 263 -8.18 -24.56 3.34
C LEU A 263 -8.60 -24.77 1.89
N VAL A 264 -7.98 -24.01 0.99
CA VAL A 264 -8.19 -24.08 -0.45
C VAL A 264 -6.86 -24.07 -1.17
N VAL A 265 -6.82 -24.69 -2.35
CA VAL A 265 -5.65 -24.70 -3.23
C VAL A 265 -6.05 -24.08 -4.55
N LEU A 266 -5.14 -23.27 -5.09
CA LEU A 266 -5.27 -22.69 -6.42
C LEU A 266 -4.63 -23.64 -7.44
N GLU A 267 -5.45 -24.21 -8.32
CA GLU A 267 -5.02 -25.11 -9.40
C GLU A 267 -5.05 -24.37 -10.74
N PHE A 268 -3.88 -24.25 -11.38
CA PHE A 268 -3.72 -23.69 -12.74
C PHE A 268 -2.36 -24.08 -13.31
N ASP A 269 -2.22 -24.05 -14.65
CA ASP A 269 -0.93 -24.24 -15.30
C ASP A 269 -0.07 -22.97 -15.17
N ARG A 270 0.99 -23.04 -14.37
CA ARG A 270 1.95 -21.94 -14.18
C ARG A 270 2.75 -21.62 -15.45
N LYS A 271 2.86 -22.54 -16.40
CA LYS A 271 3.62 -22.33 -17.65
C LYS A 271 2.84 -21.55 -18.68
N ASP A 272 1.51 -21.56 -18.60
CA ASP A 272 0.62 -20.82 -19.50
C ASP A 272 -0.35 -19.94 -18.71
N LEU A 273 0.23 -18.95 -18.00
CA LEU A 273 -0.53 -17.95 -17.24
C LEU A 273 -1.56 -17.22 -18.11
N ASN A 274 -1.23 -16.93 -19.37
CA ASN A 274 -2.12 -16.20 -20.27
C ASN A 274 -3.36 -17.03 -20.64
N ALA A 275 -3.21 -18.33 -20.95
CA ALA A 275 -4.34 -19.22 -21.14
C ALA A 275 -5.13 -19.41 -19.84
N ALA A 276 -4.46 -19.54 -18.69
CA ALA A 276 -5.11 -19.69 -17.40
C ALA A 276 -6.03 -18.50 -17.07
N ARG A 277 -5.56 -17.28 -17.33
CA ARG A 277 -6.28 -16.02 -17.07
C ARG A 277 -7.42 -15.74 -18.04
N ASN A 278 -7.24 -16.05 -19.33
CA ASN A 278 -8.20 -15.69 -20.37
C ASN A 278 -9.27 -16.76 -20.62
N ASN A 279 -8.98 -18.04 -20.32
CA ASN A 279 -9.90 -19.15 -20.56
C ASN A 279 -10.56 -19.67 -19.26
N ASP A 280 -10.52 -18.89 -18.18
CA ASP A 280 -11.03 -19.25 -16.85
C ASP A 280 -10.55 -20.63 -16.35
N GLN A 281 -9.31 -21.02 -16.68
CA GLN A 281 -8.75 -22.32 -16.30
C GLN A 281 -8.11 -22.33 -14.91
N VAL A 282 -8.46 -21.35 -14.07
CA VAL A 282 -8.02 -21.29 -12.68
C VAL A 282 -9.12 -21.82 -11.79
N TRP A 283 -8.83 -22.87 -11.03
CA TRP A 283 -9.77 -23.51 -10.13
C TRP A 283 -9.36 -23.29 -8.68
N LEU A 284 -10.33 -22.99 -7.84
CA LEU A 284 -10.14 -22.92 -6.39
C LEU A 284 -10.74 -24.19 -5.79
N ARG A 285 -9.90 -25.11 -5.33
CA ARG A 285 -10.34 -26.40 -4.81
C ARG A 285 -10.27 -26.44 -3.28
N PRO A 286 -11.34 -26.89 -2.59
CA PRO A 286 -11.28 -27.10 -1.16
C PRO A 286 -10.39 -28.29 -0.82
N GLN A 287 -9.53 -28.14 0.19
CA GLN A 287 -8.77 -29.27 0.76
C GLN A 287 -9.66 -30.12 1.70
N PRO A 288 -9.30 -31.39 1.96
CA PRO A 288 -10.00 -32.23 2.94
C PRO A 288 -9.91 -31.58 4.33
N GLN A 289 -11.04 -31.15 4.88
CA GLN A 289 -11.07 -30.45 6.16
C GLN A 289 -11.17 -31.42 7.35
N ILE A 290 -10.41 -31.16 8.41
CA ILE A 290 -10.71 -31.71 9.74
C ILE A 290 -11.83 -30.84 10.34
N PRO A 291 -12.96 -31.41 10.85
CA PRO A 291 -14.10 -30.64 11.36
C PRO A 291 -13.75 -29.51 12.35
N ALA A 292 -12.70 -29.71 13.15
CA ALA A 292 -12.21 -28.75 14.13
C ALA A 292 -11.70 -27.43 13.52
N GLN A 293 -11.15 -27.44 12.30
CA GLN A 293 -10.67 -26.22 11.63
C GLN A 293 -11.82 -25.37 11.08
N MET A 294 -12.94 -26.00 10.70
CA MET A 294 -14.12 -25.29 10.21
C MET A 294 -14.91 -24.57 11.31
N GLU A 295 -14.97 -25.16 12.51
CA GLU A 295 -15.62 -24.52 13.67
C GLU A 295 -14.84 -23.29 14.16
N ALA A 296 -13.51 -23.30 14.06
CA ALA A 296 -12.65 -22.18 14.45
C ALA A 296 -12.62 -21.01 13.47
N LEU A 297 -13.27 -21.12 12.30
CA LEU A 297 -13.29 -20.06 11.29
C LEU A 297 -14.24 -18.91 11.67
N PRO A 298 -13.83 -17.65 11.42
CA PRO A 298 -14.74 -16.51 11.39
C PRO A 298 -15.96 -16.79 10.49
N PRO A 299 -17.16 -16.28 10.83
CA PRO A 299 -18.39 -16.53 10.07
C PRO A 299 -18.25 -16.22 8.57
N ILE A 300 -17.58 -15.11 8.24
CA ILE A 300 -17.38 -14.67 6.85
C ILE A 300 -16.57 -15.68 6.02
N LEU A 301 -15.57 -16.35 6.62
CA LEU A 301 -14.76 -17.35 5.94
C LEU A 301 -15.50 -18.68 5.83
N ARG A 302 -16.31 -19.03 6.83
CA ARG A 302 -17.16 -20.23 6.79
C ARG A 302 -18.17 -20.14 5.66
N GLU A 303 -18.86 -19.00 5.54
CA GLU A 303 -19.80 -18.75 4.45
C GLU A 303 -19.13 -18.78 3.06
N ALA A 304 -17.91 -18.22 2.96
CA ALA A 304 -17.13 -18.29 1.72
C ALA A 304 -16.75 -19.73 1.38
N MET A 305 -16.34 -20.54 2.36
CA MET A 305 -16.07 -21.96 2.17
C MET A 305 -17.30 -22.73 1.72
N ASP A 306 -18.47 -22.49 2.32
CA ASP A 306 -19.72 -23.12 1.89
C ASP A 306 -20.02 -22.80 0.41
N THR A 307 -19.78 -21.56 -0.01
CA THR A 307 -19.92 -21.13 -1.42
C THR A 307 -18.94 -21.86 -2.34
N ILE A 308 -17.68 -22.02 -1.93
CA ILE A 308 -16.65 -22.71 -2.70
C ILE A 308 -16.97 -24.21 -2.84
N ILE A 309 -17.37 -24.85 -1.73
CA ILE A 309 -17.73 -26.27 -1.69
C ILE A 309 -18.97 -26.55 -2.55
N ALA A 310 -19.99 -25.69 -2.48
CA ALA A 310 -21.23 -25.85 -3.23
C ALA A 310 -21.05 -25.58 -4.73
N SER A 311 -20.27 -24.57 -5.10
CA SER A 311 -20.14 -24.15 -6.50
C SER A 311 -19.23 -25.06 -7.33
N ARG A 312 -18.10 -25.53 -6.76
CA ARG A 312 -17.05 -26.30 -7.48
C ARG A 312 -16.73 -25.73 -8.87
N LYS A 313 -16.68 -24.41 -9.00
CA LYS A 313 -16.46 -23.71 -10.27
C LYS A 313 -15.06 -23.06 -10.31
N ASN A 314 -14.75 -22.45 -11.44
CA ASN A 314 -13.54 -21.66 -11.61
C ASN A 314 -13.50 -20.44 -10.67
N LEU A 315 -12.31 -19.87 -10.51
CA LEU A 315 -12.04 -18.76 -9.60
C LEU A 315 -12.86 -17.51 -9.95
N SER A 316 -12.99 -17.17 -11.23
CA SER A 316 -13.72 -15.98 -11.67
C SER A 316 -15.20 -16.06 -11.29
N HIS A 317 -15.82 -17.23 -11.40
CA HIS A 317 -17.19 -17.43 -10.95
C HIS A 317 -17.32 -17.36 -9.43
N ILE A 318 -16.40 -17.96 -8.68
CA ILE A 318 -16.38 -17.87 -7.20
C ILE A 318 -16.24 -16.41 -6.76
N LEU A 319 -15.31 -15.66 -7.34
CA LEU A 319 -15.14 -14.23 -7.04
C LEU A 319 -16.39 -13.42 -7.42
N GLY A 320 -17.08 -13.79 -8.51
CA GLY A 320 -18.37 -13.20 -8.88
C GLY A 320 -19.46 -13.43 -7.83
N LEU A 321 -19.57 -14.65 -7.32
CA LEU A 321 -20.52 -15.01 -6.26
C LEU A 321 -20.21 -14.29 -4.94
N LEU A 322 -18.93 -14.27 -4.54
CA LEU A 322 -18.48 -13.56 -3.34
C LEU A 322 -18.68 -12.05 -3.47
N ARG A 323 -18.38 -11.46 -4.63
CA ARG A 323 -18.66 -10.05 -4.92
C ARG A 323 -20.14 -9.75 -4.73
N GLN A 324 -21.03 -10.50 -5.38
CA GLN A 324 -22.47 -10.30 -5.28
C GLN A 324 -22.96 -10.42 -3.83
N ARG A 325 -22.37 -11.33 -3.06
CA ARG A 325 -22.69 -11.51 -1.64
C ARG A 325 -22.31 -10.31 -0.79
N TYR A 326 -21.13 -9.73 -1.02
CA TYR A 326 -20.62 -8.61 -0.22
C TYR A 326 -21.06 -7.23 -0.74
N GLU A 327 -21.82 -7.15 -1.84
CA GLU A 327 -22.31 -5.86 -2.38
C GLU A 327 -23.08 -5.05 -1.33
N GLY A 328 -23.90 -5.70 -0.50
CA GLY A 328 -24.72 -5.05 0.55
C GLY A 328 -23.97 -4.65 1.83
N MET A 329 -22.64 -4.80 1.89
CA MET A 329 -21.87 -4.37 3.06
C MET A 329 -21.76 -2.84 3.17
N ASP A 330 -22.09 -2.10 2.11
CA ASP A 330 -22.22 -0.65 2.14
C ASP A 330 -23.25 -0.16 3.16
N GLU A 331 -24.41 -0.81 3.27
CA GLU A 331 -25.45 -0.43 4.23
C GLU A 331 -24.97 -0.50 5.68
N GLU A 332 -24.15 -1.49 6.01
CA GLU A 332 -23.58 -1.66 7.34
C GLU A 332 -22.53 -0.57 7.64
N LEU A 333 -21.71 -0.24 6.64
CA LEU A 333 -20.73 0.85 6.71
C LEU A 333 -21.41 2.22 6.81
N GLU A 334 -22.53 2.43 6.12
CA GLU A 334 -23.36 3.62 6.23
C GLU A 334 -23.94 3.76 7.64
N ARG A 335 -24.49 2.68 8.22
CA ARG A 335 -24.97 2.65 9.62
C ARG A 335 -23.85 2.91 10.63
N ALA A 336 -22.63 2.46 10.35
CA ALA A 336 -21.45 2.69 11.18
C ALA A 336 -20.85 4.11 11.04
N GLY A 337 -21.24 4.85 9.99
CA GLY A 337 -20.69 6.16 9.64
C GLY A 337 -19.35 6.10 8.90
N LEU A 338 -18.96 4.95 8.36
CA LEU A 338 -17.74 4.73 7.59
C LEU A 338 -17.94 4.95 6.07
N ALA A 339 -19.19 4.90 5.61
CA ALA A 339 -19.60 5.27 4.26
C ALA A 339 -20.73 6.34 4.31
N ASN A 340 -20.84 7.14 3.25
CA ASN A 340 -21.88 8.14 3.07
C ASN A 340 -23.10 7.53 2.37
N THR A 341 -24.31 7.91 2.75
CA THR A 341 -25.53 7.49 2.05
C THR A 341 -25.66 8.13 0.66
N ALA A 342 -26.48 7.56 -0.22
CA ALA A 342 -26.78 8.13 -1.53
C ALA A 342 -27.30 9.58 -1.44
N GLU A 343 -28.15 9.89 -0.45
CA GLU A 343 -28.67 11.23 -0.21
C GLU A 343 -27.56 12.21 0.18
N GLN A 344 -26.64 11.80 1.05
CA GLN A 344 -25.50 12.62 1.46
C GLN A 344 -24.56 12.91 0.30
N ARG A 345 -24.25 11.89 -0.51
CA ARG A 345 -23.43 12.04 -1.73
C ARG A 345 -24.08 13.03 -2.70
N PHE A 346 -25.40 12.93 -2.89
CA PHE A 346 -26.16 13.85 -3.73
C PHE A 346 -26.13 15.28 -3.21
N LYS A 347 -26.38 15.50 -1.91
CA LYS A 347 -26.32 16.83 -1.28
C LYS A 347 -24.93 17.44 -1.37
N ALA A 348 -23.88 16.67 -1.06
CA ALA A 348 -22.49 17.13 -1.14
C ALA A 348 -22.13 17.52 -2.59
N LYS A 349 -22.55 16.72 -3.57
CA LYS A 349 -22.37 17.02 -5.00
C LYS A 349 -23.10 18.30 -5.39
N LEU A 350 -24.37 18.45 -5.02
CA LEU A 350 -25.17 19.63 -5.33
C LEU A 350 -24.53 20.91 -4.77
N TRP A 351 -24.16 20.92 -3.50
CA TRP A 351 -23.50 22.07 -2.87
C TRP A 351 -22.13 22.38 -3.48
N SER A 352 -21.38 21.36 -3.91
CA SER A 352 -20.09 21.55 -4.56
C SER A 352 -20.19 22.23 -5.93
N LEU A 353 -21.34 22.17 -6.61
CA LEU A 353 -21.56 22.78 -7.92
C LEU A 353 -21.99 24.25 -7.85
N VAL A 354 -22.42 24.74 -6.68
CA VAL A 354 -22.89 26.13 -6.52
C VAL A 354 -21.79 27.16 -6.87
N PRO A 355 -20.56 27.09 -6.33
CA PRO A 355 -19.52 28.07 -6.67
C PRO A 355 -19.19 28.14 -8.18
N PRO A 356 -18.97 27.03 -8.91
CA PRO A 356 -18.62 27.12 -10.32
C PRO A 356 -19.79 27.62 -11.18
N VAL A 357 -21.02 27.23 -10.86
CA VAL A 357 -22.22 27.75 -11.53
C VAL A 357 -22.35 29.28 -11.33
N ALA A 358 -22.09 29.79 -10.13
CA ALA A 358 -22.10 31.23 -9.88
C ALA A 358 -21.07 31.98 -10.75
N VAL A 359 -19.87 31.42 -10.93
CA VAL A 359 -18.83 32.00 -11.80
C VAL A 359 -19.23 31.95 -13.29
N ILE A 360 -19.92 30.90 -13.72
CA ILE A 360 -20.47 30.80 -15.09
C ILE A 360 -21.53 31.89 -15.30
N VAL A 361 -22.50 32.03 -14.39
CA VAL A 361 -23.56 33.05 -14.46
C VAL A 361 -22.96 34.46 -14.50
N LEU A 362 -21.91 34.72 -13.72
CA LEU A 362 -21.21 36.00 -13.74
C LEU A 362 -20.49 36.25 -15.08
N GLY A 363 -19.85 35.22 -15.63
CA GLY A 363 -19.20 35.27 -16.94
C GLY A 363 -20.20 35.58 -18.06
N VAL A 364 -21.32 34.86 -18.09
CA VAL A 364 -22.42 35.08 -19.05
C VAL A 364 -22.97 36.51 -18.93
N SER A 365 -23.24 36.98 -17.70
CA SER A 365 -23.71 38.35 -17.47
C SER A 365 -22.76 39.40 -18.06
N LYS A 366 -21.45 39.24 -17.86
CA LYS A 366 -20.45 40.16 -18.41
C LYS A 366 -20.33 40.07 -19.94
N ILE A 367 -20.48 38.87 -20.52
CA ILE A 367 -20.52 38.68 -21.98
C ILE A 367 -21.68 39.46 -22.58
N VAL A 368 -22.88 39.36 -22.01
CA VAL A 368 -24.07 40.09 -22.48
C VAL A 368 -23.83 41.60 -22.44
N ILE A 369 -23.29 42.13 -21.34
CA ILE A 369 -22.94 43.56 -21.20
C ILE A 369 -21.89 43.96 -22.24
N GLY A 370 -20.89 43.11 -22.49
CA GLY A 370 -19.84 43.38 -23.47
C GLY A 370 -20.36 43.44 -24.90
N LEU A 371 -21.29 42.54 -25.26
CA LEU A 371 -21.95 42.52 -26.56
C LEU A 371 -22.84 43.75 -26.79
N GLN A 372 -23.53 44.23 -25.75
CA GLN A 372 -24.34 45.45 -25.83
C GLN A 372 -23.49 46.73 -25.99
N GLY A 373 -22.22 46.69 -25.56
CA GLY A 373 -21.28 47.81 -25.62
C GLY A 373 -20.25 47.72 -26.74
N ASP A 374 -20.42 46.83 -27.72
CA ASP A 374 -19.47 46.59 -28.83
C ASP A 374 -18.02 46.33 -28.37
N HIS A 375 -17.85 45.69 -27.22
CA HIS A 375 -16.55 45.33 -26.68
C HIS A 375 -16.12 43.92 -27.10
N PRO A 376 -14.80 43.66 -27.29
CA PRO A 376 -14.32 42.32 -27.59
C PRO A 376 -14.49 41.38 -26.38
N VAL A 377 -15.31 40.33 -26.54
CA VAL A 377 -15.64 39.35 -25.48
C VAL A 377 -15.05 37.95 -25.69
N ALA A 378 -14.30 37.73 -26.76
CA ALA A 378 -13.85 36.39 -27.18
C ALA A 378 -13.11 35.60 -26.08
N PHE A 379 -12.16 36.23 -25.38
CA PHE A 379 -11.42 35.56 -24.29
C PHE A 379 -12.33 35.16 -23.13
N LEU A 380 -13.31 36.00 -22.79
CA LEU A 380 -14.25 35.70 -21.71
C LEU A 380 -15.18 34.54 -22.10
N VAL A 381 -15.66 34.51 -23.34
CA VAL A 381 -16.44 33.38 -23.88
C VAL A 381 -15.65 32.07 -23.72
N VAL A 382 -14.38 32.05 -24.13
CA VAL A 382 -13.52 30.87 -24.01
C VAL A 382 -13.38 30.42 -22.55
N LEU A 383 -13.11 31.34 -21.62
CA LEU A 383 -12.96 30.99 -20.20
C LEU A 383 -14.28 30.50 -19.58
N THR A 384 -15.42 31.11 -19.92
CA THR A 384 -16.74 30.68 -19.43
C THR A 384 -17.11 29.30 -19.97
N VAL A 385 -16.80 29.01 -21.25
CA VAL A 385 -16.99 27.67 -21.84
C VAL A 385 -16.08 26.64 -21.16
N LEU A 386 -14.80 26.98 -20.92
CA LEU A 386 -13.87 26.12 -20.19
C LEU A 386 -14.39 25.81 -18.78
N MET A 387 -14.89 26.83 -18.06
CA MET A 387 -15.47 26.65 -16.73
C MET A 387 -16.71 25.74 -16.76
N MET A 388 -17.56 25.88 -17.79
CA MET A 388 -18.72 25.02 -18.01
C MET A 388 -18.31 23.57 -18.26
N LEU A 389 -17.31 23.32 -19.12
CA LEU A 389 -16.79 21.99 -19.39
C LEU A 389 -16.21 21.35 -18.12
N ILE A 390 -15.40 22.08 -17.36
CA ILE A 390 -14.86 21.61 -16.07
C ILE A 390 -16.01 21.23 -15.12
N THR A 391 -17.06 22.05 -15.05
CA THR A 391 -18.22 21.81 -14.19
C THR A 391 -18.98 20.55 -14.62
N LEU A 392 -19.17 20.35 -15.93
CA LEU A 392 -19.81 19.15 -16.49
C LEU A 392 -19.00 17.88 -16.23
N VAL A 393 -17.68 17.93 -16.42
CA VAL A 393 -16.78 16.82 -16.08
C VAL A 393 -16.88 16.46 -14.59
N ARG A 394 -16.88 17.46 -13.70
CA ARG A 394 -17.08 17.23 -12.26
C ARG A 394 -18.46 16.69 -11.92
N MET A 395 -19.49 17.06 -12.68
CA MET A 395 -20.83 16.50 -12.55
C MET A 395 -20.90 15.05 -13.05
N ALA A 396 -20.09 14.64 -14.02
CA ALA A 396 -20.03 13.28 -14.51
C ALA A 396 -19.26 12.35 -13.55
N ILE A 397 -18.23 12.85 -12.87
CA ILE A 397 -17.41 12.06 -11.94
C ILE A 397 -18.27 11.62 -10.73
N PRO A 398 -18.29 10.31 -10.39
CA PRO A 398 -18.99 9.82 -9.20
C PRO A 398 -18.30 10.32 -7.93
N VAL A 399 -19.08 10.48 -6.86
CA VAL A 399 -18.55 10.86 -5.54
C VAL A 399 -18.26 9.58 -4.77
N ASP A 400 -17.05 9.47 -4.20
CA ASP A 400 -16.67 8.29 -3.43
C ASP A 400 -17.67 8.03 -2.30
N ALA A 401 -17.97 6.75 -2.11
CA ALA A 401 -18.85 6.29 -1.04
C ALA A 401 -18.24 6.48 0.35
N ILE A 402 -16.91 6.56 0.47
CA ILE A 402 -16.18 6.54 1.74
C ILE A 402 -16.48 7.84 2.53
N SER A 403 -16.77 7.75 3.82
CA SER A 403 -16.90 8.93 4.68
C SER A 403 -15.52 9.45 5.09
N HIS A 404 -15.42 10.69 5.57
CA HIS A 404 -14.16 11.20 6.12
C HIS A 404 -13.65 10.32 7.29
N ALA A 405 -14.54 9.79 8.12
CA ALA A 405 -14.16 8.84 9.18
C ALA A 405 -13.62 7.52 8.61
N GLY A 406 -14.21 7.01 7.52
CA GLY A 406 -13.70 5.85 6.78
C GLY A 406 -12.31 6.08 6.17
N GLU A 407 -12.07 7.26 5.60
CA GLU A 407 -10.74 7.65 5.09
C GLU A 407 -9.68 7.65 6.19
N TRP A 408 -10.03 8.14 7.39
CA TRP A 408 -9.13 8.11 8.54
C TRP A 408 -8.86 6.70 9.07
N GLU A 409 -9.86 5.82 9.12
CA GLU A 409 -9.66 4.42 9.51
C GLU A 409 -8.76 3.69 8.50
N LEU A 410 -8.95 3.93 7.20
CA LEU A 410 -8.11 3.37 6.14
C LEU A 410 -6.67 3.92 6.23
N TYR A 411 -6.50 5.23 6.45
CA TYR A 411 -5.20 5.85 6.67
C TYR A 411 -4.47 5.24 7.87
N ARG A 412 -5.16 5.10 9.01
CA ARG A 412 -4.60 4.48 10.23
C ARG A 412 -4.25 3.01 10.02
N ALA A 413 -5.05 2.27 9.24
CA ALA A 413 -4.78 0.87 8.92
C ALA A 413 -3.54 0.74 8.03
N ARG A 414 -3.43 1.56 6.97
CA ARG A 414 -2.26 1.61 6.08
C ARG A 414 -0.99 2.00 6.84
N ARG A 415 -1.08 3.00 7.72
CA ARG A 415 0.04 3.42 8.57
C ARG A 415 0.50 2.30 9.50
N ARG A 416 -0.42 1.63 10.20
CA ARG A 416 -0.10 0.47 11.07
C ARG A 416 0.57 -0.66 10.27
N ALA A 417 0.05 -0.96 9.08
CA ALA A 417 0.65 -1.97 8.22
C ALA A 417 2.08 -1.59 7.79
N ASN A 418 2.38 -0.31 7.54
CA ASN A 418 3.74 0.12 7.21
C ASN A 418 4.68 0.13 8.42
N GLU A 419 4.20 0.49 9.62
CA GLU A 419 5.00 0.55 10.85
C GLU A 419 5.34 -0.85 11.40
N SER A 420 4.49 -1.83 11.16
CA SER A 420 4.74 -3.22 11.51
C SER A 420 4.32 -4.08 10.33
N PRO A 421 5.27 -4.45 9.44
CA PRO A 421 5.00 -5.38 8.36
C PRO A 421 4.50 -6.69 8.94
N GLY A 422 3.18 -6.81 8.97
CA GLY A 422 2.44 -7.88 9.58
C GLY A 422 1.89 -8.84 8.54
N ASP A 423 0.82 -9.51 8.93
CA ASP A 423 0.12 -10.55 8.16
C ASP A 423 -0.19 -10.09 6.72
N ALA A 424 0.31 -10.85 5.73
CA ALA A 424 0.15 -10.57 4.29
C ALA A 424 -1.32 -10.32 3.91
N LEU A 425 -2.24 -10.91 4.67
CA LEU A 425 -3.69 -10.84 4.54
C LEU A 425 -4.24 -9.44 4.79
N THR A 426 -3.67 -8.71 5.76
CA THR A 426 -4.03 -7.31 6.01
C THR A 426 -3.62 -6.43 4.84
N TYR A 427 -2.49 -6.72 4.20
CA TYR A 427 -2.05 -5.99 3.02
C TYR A 427 -2.92 -6.28 1.80
N VAL A 428 -3.40 -7.52 1.61
CA VAL A 428 -4.37 -7.82 0.56
C VAL A 428 -5.66 -7.04 0.74
N ALA A 429 -6.16 -6.95 1.97
CA ALA A 429 -7.32 -6.12 2.27
C ALA A 429 -7.09 -4.64 1.89
N LEU A 430 -5.95 -4.06 2.25
CA LEU A 430 -5.69 -2.63 2.10
C LEU A 430 -5.21 -2.19 0.70
N ILE A 431 -4.46 -3.05 0.01
CA ILE A 431 -3.73 -2.75 -1.24
C ILE A 431 -4.24 -3.62 -2.38
N GLY A 432 -4.56 -4.89 -2.09
CA GLY A 432 -5.02 -5.87 -3.06
C GLY A 432 -4.09 -7.05 -3.28
N PRO A 433 -4.41 -7.95 -4.24
CA PRO A 433 -3.60 -9.13 -4.56
C PRO A 433 -2.12 -8.83 -4.85
N ALA A 434 -1.81 -7.62 -5.36
CA ALA A 434 -0.43 -7.16 -5.58
C ALA A 434 0.44 -7.19 -4.32
N ALA A 435 -0.16 -7.16 -3.12
CA ALA A 435 0.55 -7.32 -1.87
C ALA A 435 1.09 -8.74 -1.63
N LEU A 436 0.58 -9.76 -2.32
CA LEU A 436 1.06 -11.14 -2.21
C LEU A 436 2.29 -11.42 -3.08
N MET A 437 2.77 -10.43 -3.82
CA MET A 437 3.94 -10.59 -4.68
C MET A 437 5.15 -11.04 -3.85
N GLY A 438 5.80 -12.12 -4.27
CA GLY A 438 6.94 -12.72 -3.56
C GLY A 438 6.58 -13.43 -2.24
N THR A 439 5.29 -13.65 -1.95
CA THR A 439 4.84 -14.49 -0.83
C THR A 439 4.54 -15.92 -1.31
N PRO A 440 4.37 -16.92 -0.42
CA PRO A 440 3.90 -18.26 -0.81
C PRO A 440 2.58 -18.25 -1.60
N LEU A 441 1.80 -17.17 -1.49
CA LEU A 441 0.52 -16.97 -2.15
C LEU A 441 0.62 -16.15 -3.45
N ASP A 442 1.82 -15.89 -3.98
CA ASP A 442 2.02 -15.12 -5.22
C ASP A 442 1.29 -15.73 -6.43
N GLY A 443 1.04 -17.05 -6.40
CA GLY A 443 0.18 -17.70 -7.40
C GLY A 443 -1.19 -17.02 -7.56
N TYR A 444 -1.75 -16.50 -6.46
CA TYR A 444 -3.01 -15.74 -6.50
C TYR A 444 -2.82 -14.35 -7.12
N ASN A 445 -1.74 -13.65 -6.79
CA ASN A 445 -1.39 -12.38 -7.41
C ASN A 445 -1.24 -12.51 -8.94
N LEU A 446 -0.49 -13.51 -9.41
CA LEU A 446 -0.25 -13.76 -10.84
C LEU A 446 -1.53 -13.96 -11.65
N VAL A 447 -2.55 -14.57 -11.06
CA VAL A 447 -3.86 -14.74 -11.69
C VAL A 447 -4.67 -13.44 -11.71
N ARG A 448 -4.48 -12.57 -10.72
CA ARG A 448 -5.26 -11.34 -10.53
C ARG A 448 -4.66 -10.10 -11.17
N GLU A 449 -3.34 -10.02 -11.35
CA GLU A 449 -2.71 -8.96 -12.16
C GLU A 449 -3.34 -8.99 -13.56
N PRO A 450 -3.68 -7.87 -14.24
CA PRO A 450 -4.19 -7.89 -15.63
C PRO A 450 -3.15 -8.40 -16.65
N ALA A 451 -3.59 -9.02 -17.74
CA ALA A 451 -2.70 -9.67 -18.71
C ALA A 451 -1.93 -8.58 -19.43
N GLY A 452 -0.60 -8.70 -19.42
CA GLY A 452 0.32 -7.57 -19.60
C GLY A 452 -0.04 -6.62 -20.73
N HIS A 453 -0.04 -5.32 -20.42
CA HIS A 453 0.55 -4.31 -21.29
C HIS A 453 1.73 -3.71 -20.51
N GLY A 454 2.94 -3.92 -21.03
CA GLY A 454 4.10 -3.15 -20.59
C GLY A 454 3.81 -1.67 -20.86
N GLY A 455 3.80 -0.87 -19.80
CA GLY A 455 3.55 0.57 -19.89
C GLY A 455 2.39 1.02 -19.02
N VAL A 456 2.74 1.65 -17.90
CA VAL A 456 2.04 2.76 -17.23
C VAL A 456 0.54 2.91 -17.52
N GLY A 457 -0.29 2.63 -16.50
CA GLY A 457 -1.71 2.92 -16.52
C GLY A 457 -2.31 2.89 -15.12
N SER A 458 -1.95 3.89 -14.31
CA SER A 458 -2.67 4.23 -13.08
C SER A 458 -4.11 4.60 -13.43
N GLY A 459 -5.02 3.64 -13.41
CA GLY A 459 -6.47 3.86 -13.40
C GLY A 459 -6.92 4.35 -12.02
N GLY A 460 -6.34 5.46 -11.59
CA GLY A 460 -6.80 6.24 -10.45
C GLY A 460 -7.36 7.54 -10.99
N ASP A 461 -8.67 7.58 -11.22
CA ASP A 461 -9.39 8.82 -11.47
C ASP A 461 -9.38 9.66 -10.18
N GLY A 462 -8.31 10.41 -10.02
CA GLY A 462 -8.06 11.31 -8.90
C GLY A 462 -7.34 12.54 -9.38
N GLY A 463 -8.06 13.42 -10.08
CA GLY A 463 -7.53 14.70 -10.56
C GLY A 463 -6.91 15.52 -9.42
N GLY A 464 -5.58 15.64 -9.45
CA GLY A 464 -4.79 16.44 -8.52
C GLY A 464 -3.76 17.26 -9.29
N GLY A 465 -4.13 18.48 -9.67
CA GLY A 465 -3.21 19.43 -10.29
C GLY A 465 -2.09 19.88 -9.34
N GLY A 466 -0.86 19.81 -9.84
CA GLY A 466 0.19 20.83 -9.75
C GLY A 466 0.68 21.29 -8.37
N GLY A 467 1.89 20.84 -8.03
CA GLY A 467 3.00 21.75 -7.72
C GLY A 467 3.34 22.00 -6.25
N GLY A 468 4.64 21.85 -5.95
CA GLY A 468 5.32 22.48 -4.83
C GLY A 468 5.67 21.53 -3.70
N GLY A 469 6.91 21.02 -3.73
CA GLY A 469 7.52 20.40 -2.55
C GLY A 469 7.68 21.42 -1.43
N ASP A 470 7.71 20.93 -0.20
CA ASP A 470 8.76 21.22 0.77
C ASP A 470 8.53 20.36 2.03
N GLY A 471 9.65 19.93 2.60
CA GLY A 471 9.76 18.93 3.66
C GLY A 471 9.11 19.35 4.98
N GLY A 472 8.58 18.35 5.67
CA GLY A 472 8.19 18.43 7.06
C GLY A 472 8.42 17.08 7.70
N GLY A 473 9.47 16.99 8.51
CA GLY A 473 9.83 15.79 9.25
C GLY A 473 8.77 15.43 10.28
N GLY A 474 8.36 14.16 10.27
CA GLY A 474 7.61 13.52 11.35
C GLY A 474 8.35 12.26 11.75
N GLY A 475 9.05 12.31 12.89
CA GLY A 475 9.71 11.15 13.47
C GLY A 475 8.68 10.10 13.87
N GLY A 476 8.81 8.91 13.29
CA GLY A 476 8.10 7.70 13.68
C GLY A 476 9.14 6.68 14.10
N CYS A 477 9.01 6.16 15.32
CA CYS A 477 9.85 5.13 15.90
C CYS A 477 9.52 3.80 15.22
N GLY A 478 10.22 3.48 14.13
CA GLY A 478 10.17 2.17 13.50
C GLY A 478 11.31 1.30 14.01
N GLY A 479 10.99 0.12 14.54
CA GLY A 479 11.97 -0.95 14.74
C GLY A 479 12.42 -1.46 13.38
N GLY A 480 13.39 -0.78 12.77
CA GLY A 480 13.96 -1.14 11.48
C GLY A 480 15.08 -2.17 11.63
N CYS A 481 15.19 -3.04 10.63
CA CYS A 481 16.26 -4.02 10.45
C CYS A 481 17.62 -3.30 10.52
N GLY A 482 18.46 -3.68 11.48
CA GLY A 482 19.77 -3.08 11.67
C GLY A 482 20.78 -3.59 10.64
N GLY A 483 21.61 -2.70 10.09
CA GLY A 483 22.81 -3.11 9.36
C GLY A 483 23.92 -3.53 10.32
N CYS A 484 24.79 -4.45 9.88
CA CYS A 484 25.98 -4.84 10.63
C CYS A 484 27.26 -4.34 9.95
N GLY A 485 28.30 -4.06 10.72
CA GLY A 485 29.64 -3.71 10.21
C GLY A 485 30.71 -4.48 10.98
N GLY A 486 31.55 -5.21 10.24
CA GLY A 486 32.81 -5.75 10.74
C GLY A 486 33.91 -4.69 10.57
N SER A 487 34.76 -4.54 11.60
CA SER A 487 35.97 -3.69 11.54
C SER A 487 37.10 -4.44 10.88
#